data_AF-A0A355S9Y1-F1
#
_entry.id   AF-A0A355S9Y1-F1
#
_cell.length_a   1.000
_cell.length_b   1.000
_cell.length_c   1.000
_cell.angle_alpha   90.00
_cell.angle_beta   90.00
_cell.angle_gamma   90.00
#
_symmetry.space_group_name_H-M   'P 1'
#
loop_
_entity.id
_entity.type
_entity.pdbx_description
1 polymer ?
#
loop_
_entity_poly.entity_id
_entity_poly.type
_entity_poly.pdbx_seq_one_letter_code
_entity_poly.pdbx_strand_id
1 'polypeptide(L)'
;QIEKYPLGASPAPDTTTSELPYAGSAASITQVIFRVSGSTNIGVNGGIYLDDLRATGNALSPQAAWRLAFFGSTDNSGNAAEDNDANGNGLSNFLDFAYGFDPVGVSSAANTLEVANPGANGTITQLGGLTFWPDPATGDVYMRYTRRTDYSALGLVFTDQFSRDLGTFEDANQAPTVIATGIGDGGAAIEAVQLKMPLVLPDSGGKARFGRNSVQFAPQIEIILPVKK
;
A
#
# COMPACT_ATOMS: atom_id res chain seq x y z
N GLN A 1 40.62 -25.19 -15.59
CA GLN A 1 41.62 -24.12 -15.55
C GLN A 1 40.88 -22.86 -15.12
N ILE A 2 41.11 -22.37 -13.89
CA ILE A 2 40.41 -21.18 -13.38
C ILE A 2 41.25 -19.97 -13.82
N GLU A 3 40.77 -19.23 -14.81
CA GLU A 3 41.40 -17.97 -15.21
C GLU A 3 40.94 -16.84 -14.28
N LYS A 4 41.89 -16.23 -13.58
CA LYS A 4 41.69 -14.99 -12.84
C LYS A 4 41.75 -13.83 -13.82
N TYR A 5 40.64 -13.11 -13.99
CA TYR A 5 40.66 -11.84 -14.71
C TYR A 5 41.28 -10.73 -13.83
N PRO A 6 42.18 -9.90 -14.37
CA PRO A 6 42.70 -8.74 -13.66
C PRO A 6 41.60 -7.68 -13.49
N LEU A 7 41.63 -7.00 -12.33
CA LEU A 7 40.64 -6.00 -11.95
C LEU A 7 40.72 -4.79 -12.90
N GLY A 8 39.66 -4.55 -13.68
CA GLY A 8 39.56 -3.41 -14.60
C GLY A 8 39.45 -3.75 -16.09
N ALA A 9 39.45 -5.04 -16.48
CA ALA A 9 39.13 -5.42 -17.86
C ALA A 9 37.61 -5.34 -18.10
N SER A 10 37.18 -4.62 -19.14
CA SER A 10 35.84 -4.81 -19.69
C SER A 10 35.86 -6.07 -20.55
N PRO A 11 35.10 -7.12 -20.24
CA PRO A 11 35.10 -8.33 -21.04
C PRO A 11 34.62 -8.02 -22.46
N ALA A 12 35.35 -8.50 -23.46
CA ALA A 12 34.84 -8.54 -24.84
C ALA A 12 33.70 -9.57 -24.88
N PRO A 13 32.62 -9.33 -25.65
CA PRO A 13 31.50 -10.26 -25.74
C PRO A 13 32.00 -11.63 -26.20
N ASP A 14 31.58 -12.68 -25.48
CA ASP A 14 31.90 -14.06 -25.78
C ASP A 14 31.29 -14.45 -27.13
N THR A 15 32.15 -14.66 -28.14
CA THR A 15 31.74 -15.07 -29.49
C THR A 15 31.62 -16.58 -29.65
N THR A 16 31.93 -17.35 -28.61
CA THR A 16 31.90 -18.82 -28.63
C THR A 16 30.59 -19.42 -28.09
N THR A 17 29.80 -18.69 -27.31
CA THR A 17 28.54 -19.20 -26.72
C THR A 17 27.25 -18.69 -27.38
N SER A 18 27.31 -17.82 -28.39
CA SER A 18 26.12 -17.26 -29.06
C SER A 18 25.08 -16.67 -28.09
N GLU A 19 25.50 -16.13 -26.95
CA GLU A 19 24.59 -15.30 -26.16
C GLU A 19 24.33 -14.01 -26.93
N LEU A 20 23.10 -13.83 -27.40
CA LEU A 20 22.63 -12.58 -27.96
C LEU A 20 22.38 -11.63 -26.78
N PRO A 21 23.20 -10.58 -26.56
CA PRO A 21 22.83 -9.56 -25.60
C PRO A 21 21.57 -8.87 -26.11
N TYR A 22 20.45 -9.05 -25.40
CA TYR A 22 19.29 -8.19 -25.59
C TYR A 22 19.67 -6.79 -25.09
N ALA A 23 19.99 -5.90 -26.03
CA ALA A 23 20.33 -4.49 -25.77
C ALA A 23 19.08 -3.57 -25.83
N GLY A 24 17.91 -4.08 -25.43
CA GLY A 24 16.68 -3.29 -25.35
C GLY A 24 16.43 -2.80 -23.93
N SER A 25 16.04 -1.53 -23.79
CA SER A 25 15.40 -1.06 -22.56
C SER A 25 13.93 -1.46 -22.62
N ALA A 26 13.51 -2.42 -21.81
CA ALA A 26 12.11 -2.75 -21.62
C ALA A 26 11.61 -2.08 -20.34
N ALA A 27 10.54 -1.29 -20.42
CA ALA A 27 9.92 -0.64 -19.26
C ALA A 27 9.28 -1.66 -18.30
N SER A 28 8.89 -2.84 -18.79
CA SER A 28 8.50 -4.00 -17.99
C SER A 28 8.75 -5.29 -18.78
N ILE A 29 9.14 -6.36 -18.07
CA ILE A 29 9.26 -7.72 -18.62
C ILE A 29 8.28 -8.59 -17.84
N THR A 30 7.14 -8.93 -18.44
CA THR A 30 6.12 -9.80 -17.83
C THR A 30 6.37 -11.28 -18.11
N GLN A 31 7.05 -11.59 -19.22
CA GLN A 31 7.38 -12.95 -19.61
C GLN A 31 8.66 -12.97 -20.45
N VAL A 32 9.54 -13.93 -20.17
CA VAL A 32 10.67 -14.27 -21.05
C VAL A 32 10.35 -15.61 -21.70
N ILE A 33 10.15 -15.61 -23.02
CA ILE A 33 9.82 -16.83 -23.78
C ILE A 33 11.04 -17.28 -24.56
N PHE A 34 11.54 -18.47 -24.26
CA PHE A 34 12.54 -19.16 -25.06
C PHE A 34 11.85 -20.26 -25.87
N ARG A 35 12.00 -20.24 -27.20
CA ARG A 35 11.53 -21.33 -28.08
C ARG A 35 12.72 -22.13 -28.57
N VAL A 36 12.81 -23.39 -28.13
CA VAL A 36 13.73 -24.36 -28.71
C VAL A 36 12.95 -25.16 -29.75
N SER A 37 13.17 -24.86 -31.03
CA SER A 37 12.74 -25.76 -32.11
C SER A 37 13.67 -26.96 -32.11
N GLY A 38 13.12 -28.16 -31.97
CA GLY A 38 13.85 -29.39 -31.63
C GLY A 38 15.14 -29.63 -32.43
N SER A 39 16.14 -30.21 -31.75
CA SER A 39 17.37 -30.69 -32.36
C SER A 39 17.13 -32.08 -32.97
N THR A 40 17.52 -32.28 -34.23
CA THR A 40 17.57 -33.61 -34.85
C THR A 40 18.83 -34.40 -34.48
N ASN A 41 19.68 -33.82 -33.62
CA ASN A 41 20.99 -34.34 -33.31
C ASN A 41 20.97 -35.20 -32.03
N ILE A 42 21.02 -36.52 -32.22
CA ILE A 42 20.97 -37.56 -31.17
C ILE A 42 22.15 -37.54 -30.16
N GLY A 43 23.17 -36.69 -30.38
CA GLY A 43 24.36 -36.56 -29.52
C GLY A 43 24.33 -35.39 -28.53
N VAL A 44 23.30 -34.54 -28.58
CA VAL A 44 23.12 -33.44 -27.62
C VAL A 44 21.77 -33.60 -26.95
N ASN A 45 21.78 -33.84 -25.63
CA ASN A 45 20.61 -33.59 -24.79
C ASN A 45 20.31 -32.09 -24.88
N GLY A 46 19.53 -31.70 -25.88
CA GLY A 46 19.14 -30.31 -26.11
C GLY A 46 18.28 -29.81 -24.97
N GLY A 47 18.71 -28.74 -24.31
CA GLY A 47 18.00 -28.04 -23.26
C GLY A 47 18.38 -26.56 -23.29
N ILE A 48 17.64 -25.75 -22.53
CA ILE A 48 18.01 -24.36 -22.27
C ILE A 48 18.83 -24.37 -20.97
N TYR A 49 20.09 -23.98 -21.05
CA TYR A 49 20.86 -23.64 -19.86
C TYR A 49 20.78 -22.13 -19.69
N LEU A 50 20.17 -21.69 -18.60
CA LEU A 50 20.17 -20.29 -18.18
C LEU A 50 21.22 -20.19 -17.06
N ASP A 51 22.36 -19.58 -17.36
CA ASP A 51 23.35 -19.19 -16.36
C ASP A 51 23.20 -17.68 -16.13
N ASP A 52 23.41 -17.21 -14.90
CA ASP A 52 23.37 -15.78 -14.54
C ASP A 52 22.10 -14.97 -14.94
N LEU A 53 20.90 -15.56 -14.86
CA LEU A 53 19.65 -14.78 -15.01
C LEU A 53 19.54 -13.73 -13.90
N ARG A 54 19.83 -12.47 -14.22
CA ARG A 54 19.73 -11.33 -13.31
C ARG A 54 18.58 -10.40 -13.67
N ALA A 55 17.51 -10.42 -12.89
CA ALA A 55 16.46 -9.41 -12.96
C ALA A 55 16.91 -8.17 -12.15
N THR A 56 17.22 -7.07 -12.82
CA THR A 56 17.44 -5.77 -12.17
C THR A 56 16.21 -4.88 -12.39
N GLY A 57 15.49 -4.60 -11.32
CA GLY A 57 14.42 -3.61 -11.28
C GLY A 57 14.44 -2.88 -9.94
N ASN A 58 14.00 -1.63 -9.95
CA ASN A 58 13.74 -0.94 -8.69
C ASN A 58 12.49 -1.55 -8.06
N ALA A 59 12.51 -1.77 -6.74
CA ALA A 59 11.29 -2.13 -6.04
C ALA A 59 10.25 -1.02 -6.25
N LEU A 60 9.04 -1.40 -6.64
CA LEU A 60 7.93 -0.46 -6.71
C LEU A 60 7.65 0.09 -5.31
N SER A 61 7.26 1.37 -5.23
CA SER A 61 6.66 1.86 -3.99
C SER A 61 5.41 1.02 -3.70
N PRO A 62 5.05 0.78 -2.43
CA PRO A 62 3.88 -0.03 -2.12
C PRO A 62 2.58 0.49 -2.75
N GLN A 63 2.47 1.80 -2.92
CA GLN A 63 1.32 2.42 -3.60
C GLN A 63 1.36 2.22 -5.13
N ALA A 64 2.54 2.26 -5.76
CA ALA A 64 2.66 1.92 -7.18
C ALA A 64 2.41 0.43 -7.43
N ALA A 65 2.86 -0.45 -6.52
CA ALA A 65 2.54 -1.87 -6.55
C ALA A 65 1.04 -2.13 -6.36
N TRP A 66 0.40 -1.41 -5.44
CA TRP A 66 -1.05 -1.44 -5.24
C TRP A 66 -1.80 -0.98 -6.50
N ARG A 67 -1.39 0.13 -7.12
CA ARG A 67 -1.98 0.58 -8.39
C ARG A 67 -1.80 -0.46 -9.50
N LEU A 68 -0.62 -1.06 -9.60
CA LEU A 68 -0.36 -2.12 -10.57
C LEU A 68 -1.28 -3.32 -10.35
N ALA A 69 -1.54 -3.71 -9.10
CA ALA A 69 -2.40 -4.84 -8.77
C ALA A 69 -3.88 -4.60 -9.12
N PHE A 70 -4.41 -3.40 -8.89
CA PHE A 70 -5.83 -3.09 -9.10
C PHE A 70 -6.16 -2.48 -10.47
N PHE A 71 -5.24 -1.72 -11.05
CA PHE A 71 -5.47 -0.96 -12.29
C PHE A 71 -4.56 -1.40 -13.44
N GLY A 72 -3.59 -2.29 -13.20
CA GLY A 72 -2.66 -2.74 -14.23
C GLY A 72 -1.62 -1.68 -14.64
N SER A 73 -1.52 -0.57 -13.90
CA SER A 73 -0.54 0.50 -14.14
C SER A 73 0.05 1.01 -12.83
N THR A 74 1.31 1.42 -12.85
CA THR A 74 1.95 2.10 -11.71
C THR A 74 1.63 3.60 -11.65
N ASP A 75 1.11 4.16 -12.74
CA ASP A 75 0.95 5.59 -12.95
C ASP A 75 -0.22 6.15 -12.13
N ASN A 76 0.00 7.28 -11.46
CA ASN A 76 -1.03 8.02 -10.74
C ASN A 76 -1.87 8.85 -11.73
N SER A 77 -2.71 8.19 -12.52
CA SER A 77 -3.49 8.84 -13.59
C SER A 77 -4.76 8.07 -13.95
N GLY A 78 -5.71 8.76 -14.59
CA GLY A 78 -6.97 8.14 -15.05
C GLY A 78 -7.73 7.46 -13.90
N ASN A 79 -8.17 6.23 -14.11
CA ASN A 79 -8.86 5.45 -13.07
C ASN A 79 -7.97 5.13 -11.86
N ALA A 80 -6.65 5.10 -12.03
CA ALA A 80 -5.70 4.82 -10.97
C ALA A 80 -5.24 6.08 -10.20
N ALA A 81 -5.76 7.26 -10.56
CA ALA A 81 -5.39 8.51 -9.89
C ALA A 81 -5.84 8.51 -8.42
N GLU A 82 -5.00 9.03 -7.52
CA GLU A 82 -5.20 9.01 -6.07
C GLU A 82 -6.47 9.74 -5.60
N ASP A 83 -6.88 10.77 -6.34
CA ASP A 83 -8.06 11.60 -6.11
C ASP A 83 -9.32 11.05 -6.80
N ASN A 84 -9.20 10.02 -7.63
CA ASN A 84 -10.33 9.41 -8.30
C ASN A 84 -11.06 8.41 -7.40
N ASP A 85 -12.37 8.28 -7.59
CA ASP A 85 -13.25 7.30 -6.95
C ASP A 85 -13.65 6.28 -8.02
N ALA A 86 -12.78 5.27 -8.22
CA ALA A 86 -12.91 4.37 -9.37
C ALA A 86 -14.03 3.35 -9.24
N ASN A 87 -14.41 2.97 -8.01
CA ASN A 87 -15.53 2.06 -7.73
C ASN A 87 -16.85 2.80 -7.44
N GLY A 88 -16.83 4.13 -7.30
CA GLY A 88 -18.01 4.96 -7.04
C GLY A 88 -18.55 4.85 -5.62
N ASN A 89 -17.73 4.46 -4.65
CA ASN A 89 -18.13 4.26 -3.24
C ASN A 89 -18.07 5.57 -2.40
N GLY A 90 -17.62 6.68 -2.99
CA GLY A 90 -17.45 7.97 -2.35
C GLY A 90 -16.09 8.17 -1.65
N LEU A 91 -15.19 7.18 -1.72
CA LEU A 91 -13.80 7.28 -1.26
C LEU A 91 -12.88 7.43 -2.47
N SER A 92 -11.81 8.21 -2.30
CA SER A 92 -10.77 8.23 -3.31
C SER A 92 -9.91 6.99 -3.22
N ASN A 93 -9.24 6.63 -4.31
CA ASN A 93 -8.28 5.54 -4.37
C ASN A 93 -7.20 5.64 -3.29
N PHE A 94 -6.78 6.86 -2.92
CA PHE A 94 -5.86 7.07 -1.80
C PHE A 94 -6.44 6.61 -0.45
N LEU A 95 -7.71 6.92 -0.20
CA LEU A 95 -8.40 6.46 1.01
C LEU A 95 -8.61 4.95 0.98
N ASP A 96 -9.04 4.37 -0.15
CA ASP A 96 -9.16 2.91 -0.29
C ASP A 96 -7.81 2.23 0.00
N PHE A 97 -6.69 2.77 -0.51
CA PHE A 97 -5.36 2.29 -0.17
C PHE A 97 -5.07 2.36 1.33
N ALA A 98 -5.34 3.51 1.97
CA ALA A 98 -5.03 3.74 3.38
C ALA A 98 -5.88 2.89 4.34
N TYR A 99 -7.16 2.68 4.01
CA TYR A 99 -8.10 1.86 4.78
C TYR A 99 -7.97 0.36 4.49
N GLY A 100 -7.32 -0.01 3.38
CA GLY A 100 -7.12 -1.40 2.95
C GLY A 100 -8.29 -1.98 2.15
N PHE A 101 -9.05 -1.14 1.44
CA PHE A 101 -10.19 -1.52 0.62
C PHE A 101 -9.82 -1.78 -0.85
N ASP A 102 -10.77 -2.36 -1.58
CA ASP A 102 -10.68 -2.60 -3.02
C ASP A 102 -11.17 -1.35 -3.80
N PRO A 103 -10.31 -0.70 -4.60
CA PRO A 103 -10.63 0.54 -5.31
C PRO A 103 -11.39 0.34 -6.63
N VAL A 104 -11.54 -0.90 -7.13
CA VAL A 104 -12.17 -1.19 -8.45
C VAL A 104 -13.35 -2.15 -8.35
N GLY A 105 -13.44 -2.91 -7.26
CA GLY A 105 -14.46 -3.90 -6.99
C GLY A 105 -15.53 -3.46 -5.99
N VAL A 106 -16.22 -4.46 -5.43
CA VAL A 106 -17.12 -4.24 -4.29
C VAL A 106 -16.25 -3.94 -3.08
N SER A 107 -16.19 -2.66 -2.71
CA SER A 107 -15.49 -2.21 -1.52
C SER A 107 -16.30 -2.43 -0.26
N SER A 108 -15.63 -2.85 0.81
CA SER A 108 -16.23 -2.94 2.15
C SER A 108 -16.51 -1.56 2.77
N ALA A 109 -16.13 -0.45 2.13
CA ALA A 109 -16.30 0.91 2.66
C ALA A 109 -17.74 1.26 3.08
N ALA A 110 -18.75 0.70 2.40
CA ALA A 110 -20.16 0.94 2.69
C ALA A 110 -20.70 0.13 3.88
N ASN A 111 -19.97 -0.89 4.34
CA ASN A 111 -20.36 -1.72 5.47
C ASN A 111 -20.08 -1.01 6.80
N THR A 112 -20.78 -1.43 7.84
CA THR A 112 -20.41 -1.06 9.22
C THR A 112 -19.27 -1.95 9.69
N LEU A 113 -18.21 -1.35 10.25
CA LEU A 113 -17.09 -2.11 10.83
C LEU A 113 -17.53 -2.84 12.10
N GLU A 114 -17.45 -4.17 12.09
CA GLU A 114 -17.79 -5.02 13.24
C GLU A 114 -16.55 -5.76 13.77
N VAL A 115 -16.39 -5.76 15.09
CA VAL A 115 -15.25 -6.36 15.79
C VAL A 115 -15.74 -7.25 16.93
N ALA A 116 -15.34 -8.53 16.89
CA ALA A 116 -15.55 -9.45 17.99
C ALA A 116 -14.41 -9.36 19.01
N ASN A 117 -14.76 -9.42 20.30
CA ASN A 117 -13.83 -9.34 21.44
C ASN A 117 -12.84 -8.16 21.37
N PRO A 118 -13.30 -6.89 21.26
CA PRO A 118 -12.41 -5.74 21.08
C PRO A 118 -11.29 -5.68 22.14
N GLY A 119 -10.05 -5.51 21.68
CA GLY A 119 -8.84 -5.47 22.52
C GLY A 119 -7.67 -6.21 21.87
N ALA A 120 -6.70 -6.65 22.67
CA ALA A 120 -5.47 -7.29 22.16
C ALA A 120 -5.71 -8.56 21.32
N ASN A 121 -6.83 -9.25 21.54
CA ASN A 121 -7.22 -10.48 20.82
C ASN A 121 -8.46 -10.29 19.94
N GLY A 122 -8.83 -9.03 19.65
CA GLY A 122 -10.02 -8.76 18.85
C GLY A 122 -9.85 -9.22 17.41
N THR A 123 -10.96 -9.59 16.79
CA THR A 123 -11.00 -10.03 15.39
C THR A 123 -12.01 -9.19 14.63
N ILE A 124 -11.62 -8.72 13.45
CA ILE A 124 -12.54 -8.03 12.55
C ILE A 124 -13.49 -9.07 11.94
N THR A 125 -14.78 -8.98 12.27
CA THR A 125 -15.82 -9.90 11.77
C THR A 125 -16.53 -9.36 10.53
N GLN A 126 -16.50 -8.05 10.34
CA GLN A 126 -16.97 -7.39 9.12
C GLN A 126 -16.08 -6.18 8.85
N LEU A 127 -15.45 -6.14 7.69
CA LEU A 127 -14.77 -4.93 7.22
C LEU A 127 -15.80 -3.84 6.96
N GLY A 128 -15.44 -2.60 7.26
CA GLY A 128 -16.33 -1.47 7.11
C GLY A 128 -15.58 -0.15 7.17
N GLY A 129 -16.19 0.88 6.61
CA GLY A 129 -15.68 2.23 6.66
C GLY A 129 -15.67 2.81 8.08
N LEU A 130 -15.32 4.10 8.17
CA LEU A 130 -15.37 4.83 9.43
C LEU A 130 -16.78 4.83 9.99
N THR A 131 -16.92 4.41 11.26
CA THR A 131 -18.19 4.33 11.96
C THR A 131 -18.11 4.94 13.36
N PHE A 132 -19.25 5.37 13.89
CA PHE A 132 -19.39 5.78 15.28
C PHE A 132 -20.11 4.68 16.04
N TRP A 133 -19.39 4.02 16.93
CA TRP A 133 -19.90 2.91 17.72
C TRP A 133 -20.17 3.35 19.17
N PRO A 134 -21.40 3.27 19.65
CA PRO A 134 -21.71 3.49 21.06
C PRO A 134 -21.42 2.22 21.88
N ASP A 135 -20.63 2.36 22.93
CA ASP A 135 -20.36 1.27 23.86
C ASP A 135 -21.60 0.98 24.71
N PRO A 136 -22.21 -0.22 24.61
CA PRO A 136 -23.40 -0.56 25.37
C PRO A 136 -23.16 -0.64 26.88
N ALA A 137 -21.91 -0.82 27.32
CA ALA A 137 -21.58 -0.93 28.75
C ALA A 137 -21.39 0.43 29.42
N THR A 138 -20.78 1.39 28.72
CA THR A 138 -20.40 2.70 29.28
C THR A 138 -21.23 3.86 28.75
N GLY A 139 -21.87 3.70 27.58
CA GLY A 139 -22.51 4.77 26.83
C GLY A 139 -21.54 5.71 26.10
N ASP A 140 -20.23 5.44 26.17
CA ASP A 140 -19.22 6.21 25.44
C ASP A 140 -19.32 5.96 23.93
N VAL A 141 -19.12 7.00 23.13
CA VAL A 141 -19.10 6.87 21.66
C VAL A 141 -17.65 6.83 21.19
N TYR A 142 -17.33 5.85 20.35
CA TYR A 142 -16.03 5.68 19.74
C TYR A 142 -16.09 5.88 18.23
N MET A 143 -15.17 6.66 17.69
CA MET A 143 -14.89 6.65 16.26
C MET A 143 -14.03 5.42 15.96
N ARG A 144 -14.49 4.55 15.08
CA ARG A 144 -13.81 3.31 14.67
C ARG A 144 -13.55 3.32 13.18
N TYR A 145 -12.39 2.83 12.77
CA TYR A 145 -12.03 2.68 11.36
C TYR A 145 -10.91 1.63 11.23
N THR A 146 -10.70 1.13 10.02
CA THR A 146 -9.55 0.28 9.70
C THR A 146 -8.37 1.14 9.24
N ARG A 147 -7.15 0.64 9.38
CA ARG A 147 -5.99 1.19 8.65
C ARG A 147 -5.01 0.08 8.41
N ARG A 148 -4.15 0.22 7.42
CA ARG A 148 -3.08 -0.76 7.20
C ARG A 148 -2.14 -0.85 8.42
N THR A 149 -1.64 -2.03 8.75
CA THR A 149 -0.66 -2.17 9.86
C THR A 149 0.70 -1.56 9.54
N ASP A 150 1.05 -1.46 8.26
CA ASP A 150 2.29 -0.87 7.76
C ASP A 150 2.19 0.64 7.48
N TYR A 151 1.09 1.30 7.90
CA TYR A 151 0.80 2.70 7.57
C TYR A 151 1.97 3.65 7.84
N SER A 152 2.68 3.48 8.96
CA SER A 152 3.82 4.33 9.32
C SER A 152 5.02 4.13 8.39
N ALA A 153 5.30 2.89 7.97
CA ALA A 153 6.36 2.58 7.00
C ALA A 153 6.04 3.10 5.59
N LEU A 154 4.75 3.22 5.28
CA LEU A 154 4.24 3.86 4.06
C LEU A 154 4.27 5.40 4.14
N GLY A 155 4.62 5.97 5.29
CA GLY A 155 4.54 7.40 5.55
C GLY A 155 3.10 7.90 5.61
N LEU A 156 2.10 7.06 5.82
CA LEU A 156 0.72 7.50 6.03
C LEU A 156 0.58 8.07 7.46
N VAL A 157 -0.09 9.21 7.56
CA VAL A 157 -0.42 9.87 8.81
C VAL A 157 -1.93 9.98 8.90
N PHE A 158 -2.48 9.43 9.98
CA PHE A 158 -3.90 9.48 10.32
C PHE A 158 -4.08 10.49 11.45
N THR A 159 -4.81 11.57 11.19
CA THR A 159 -5.16 12.57 12.19
C THR A 159 -6.65 12.49 12.47
N ASP A 160 -7.00 11.99 13.65
CA ASP A 160 -8.39 11.97 14.10
C ASP A 160 -8.83 13.38 14.48
N GLN A 161 -9.96 13.81 13.94
CA GLN A 161 -10.46 15.18 14.10
C GLN A 161 -11.93 15.19 14.48
N PHE A 162 -12.31 16.13 15.34
CA PHE A 162 -13.68 16.28 15.81
C PHE A 162 -14.20 17.69 15.55
N SER A 163 -15.50 17.80 15.35
CA SER A 163 -16.17 19.07 15.07
C SER A 163 -17.49 19.17 15.82
N ARG A 164 -17.88 20.40 16.14
CA ARG A 164 -19.19 20.72 16.69
C ARG A 164 -20.24 20.91 15.61
N ASP A 165 -19.87 21.43 14.45
CA ASP A 165 -20.79 22.00 13.46
C ASP A 165 -20.42 21.70 12.00
N LEU A 166 -19.43 20.85 11.75
CA LEU A 166 -18.83 20.56 10.44
C LEU A 166 -18.05 21.72 9.81
N GLY A 167 -17.99 22.89 10.45
CA GLY A 167 -17.25 24.04 9.94
C GLY A 167 -15.77 23.97 10.30
N THR A 168 -15.47 23.82 11.59
CA THR A 168 -14.09 23.70 12.09
C THR A 168 -13.86 22.32 12.67
N PHE A 169 -12.75 21.70 12.31
CA PHE A 169 -12.30 20.41 12.83
C PHE A 169 -11.04 20.62 13.68
N GLU A 170 -11.06 20.10 14.89
CA GLU A 170 -9.97 20.16 15.86
C GLU A 170 -9.31 18.79 15.97
N ASP A 171 -7.99 18.76 16.04
CA ASP A 171 -7.22 17.53 16.16
C ASP A 171 -7.45 16.89 17.53
N ALA A 172 -7.56 15.57 17.56
CA ALA A 172 -7.61 14.83 18.81
C ALA A 172 -6.28 14.90 19.55
N ASN A 173 -6.34 15.04 20.87
CA ASN A 173 -5.15 15.03 21.75
C ASN A 173 -4.77 13.62 22.25
N GLN A 174 -5.52 12.60 21.88
CA GLN A 174 -5.30 11.21 22.24
C GLN A 174 -5.12 10.38 20.97
N ALA A 175 -4.21 9.42 21.03
CA ALA A 175 -4.02 8.46 19.95
C ALA A 175 -5.13 7.39 19.96
N PRO A 176 -5.54 6.89 18.79
CA PRO A 176 -6.46 5.76 18.71
C PRO A 176 -5.79 4.48 19.24
N THR A 177 -6.61 3.61 19.82
CA THR A 177 -6.18 2.29 20.33
C THR A 177 -6.53 1.20 19.33
N VAL A 178 -5.63 0.22 19.15
CA VAL A 178 -5.91 -0.96 18.33
C VAL A 178 -6.85 -1.89 19.08
N ILE A 179 -7.92 -2.32 18.40
CA ILE A 179 -8.94 -3.21 18.98
C ILE A 179 -9.08 -4.54 18.25
N ALA A 180 -8.51 -4.68 17.06
CA ALA A 180 -8.42 -5.94 16.33
C ALA A 180 -7.42 -5.84 15.19
N THR A 181 -6.98 -6.99 14.68
CA THR A 181 -6.22 -7.11 13.44
C THR A 181 -7.00 -7.95 12.43
N GLY A 182 -6.71 -7.78 11.15
CA GLY A 182 -7.34 -8.56 10.09
C GLY A 182 -6.65 -8.36 8.75
N ILE A 183 -7.34 -8.77 7.69
CA ILE A 183 -6.92 -8.63 6.30
C ILE A 183 -7.98 -7.79 5.58
N GLY A 184 -7.54 -6.73 4.88
CA GLY A 184 -8.42 -5.88 4.08
C GLY A 184 -8.82 -6.53 2.75
N ASP A 185 -9.72 -5.88 2.00
CA ASP A 185 -10.23 -6.41 0.72
C ASP A 185 -9.08 -6.71 -0.26
N GLY A 186 -8.04 -5.87 -0.25
CA GLY A 186 -6.85 -6.03 -1.10
C GLY A 186 -5.76 -6.96 -0.56
N GLY A 187 -6.05 -7.76 0.46
CA GLY A 187 -5.08 -8.70 1.04
C GLY A 187 -4.02 -8.04 1.95
N ALA A 188 -4.07 -6.73 2.13
CA ALA A 188 -3.19 -6.02 3.04
C ALA A 188 -3.51 -6.38 4.50
N ALA A 189 -2.48 -6.52 5.33
CA ALA A 189 -2.66 -6.59 6.77
C ALA A 189 -3.17 -5.24 7.29
N ILE A 190 -4.26 -5.29 8.06
CA ILE A 190 -4.91 -4.12 8.63
C ILE A 190 -5.14 -4.28 10.13
N GLU A 191 -5.37 -3.15 10.79
CA GLU A 191 -5.84 -3.05 12.16
C GLU A 191 -7.12 -2.23 12.21
N ALA A 192 -8.06 -2.66 13.05
CA ALA A 192 -9.19 -1.83 13.45
C ALA A 192 -8.77 -1.05 14.68
N VAL A 193 -8.99 0.26 14.64
CA VAL A 193 -8.66 1.17 15.72
C VAL A 193 -9.90 1.89 16.22
N GLN A 194 -9.86 2.35 17.46
CA GLN A 194 -10.90 3.17 18.03
C GLN A 194 -10.34 4.35 18.82
N LEU A 195 -11.01 5.48 18.74
CA LEU A 195 -10.76 6.65 19.56
C LEU A 195 -12.07 7.13 20.19
N LYS A 196 -12.04 7.39 21.50
CA LYS A 196 -13.20 7.92 22.20
C LYS A 196 -13.51 9.32 21.71
N MET A 197 -14.76 9.55 21.34
CA MET A 197 -15.23 10.88 20.96
C MET A 197 -15.19 11.80 22.19
N PRO A 198 -14.53 12.96 22.10
CA PRO A 198 -14.37 13.85 23.25
C PRO A 198 -15.71 14.51 23.60
N LEU A 199 -16.06 14.54 24.89
CA LEU A 199 -17.25 15.26 25.34
C LEU A 199 -17.10 16.79 25.13
N VAL A 200 -15.87 17.27 25.23
CA VAL A 200 -15.47 18.67 25.11
C VAL A 200 -14.32 18.74 24.12
N LEU A 201 -14.49 19.52 23.07
CA LEU A 201 -13.48 19.77 22.05
C LEU A 201 -12.26 20.47 22.68
N PRO A 202 -11.04 20.06 22.30
CA PRO A 202 -9.81 20.46 22.99
C PRO A 202 -9.53 21.96 22.94
N ASP A 203 -9.84 22.63 21.83
CA ASP A 203 -9.53 24.04 21.62
C ASP A 203 -10.76 24.93 21.88
N SER A 204 -11.92 24.59 21.31
CA SER A 204 -13.12 25.45 21.43
C SER A 204 -13.94 25.24 22.70
N GLY A 205 -13.72 24.14 23.43
CA GLY A 205 -14.50 23.78 24.61
C GLY A 205 -15.97 23.41 24.32
N GLY A 206 -16.38 23.34 23.05
CA GLY A 206 -17.72 22.95 22.65
C GLY A 206 -17.94 21.43 22.73
N LYS A 207 -19.20 20.97 22.72
CA LYS A 207 -19.47 19.53 22.61
C LYS A 207 -19.15 19.03 21.19
N ALA A 208 -18.35 17.98 21.07
CA ALA A 208 -18.15 17.32 19.78
C ALA A 208 -19.48 16.71 19.32
N ARG A 209 -19.72 16.73 18.00
CA ARG A 209 -20.92 16.15 17.36
C ARG A 209 -20.59 15.33 16.12
N PHE A 210 -19.46 15.63 15.49
CA PHE A 210 -18.98 15.00 14.29
C PHE A 210 -17.52 14.61 14.48
N GLY A 211 -17.07 13.62 13.75
CA GLY A 211 -15.66 13.29 13.64
C GLY A 211 -15.33 12.82 12.24
N ARG A 212 -14.05 12.94 11.91
CA ARG A 212 -13.46 12.45 10.67
C ARG A 212 -12.05 11.99 10.96
N ASN A 213 -11.48 11.25 10.04
CA ASN A 213 -10.04 11.06 9.99
C ASN A 213 -9.48 11.80 8.77
N SER A 214 -8.45 12.61 8.99
CA SER A 214 -7.66 13.22 7.93
C SER A 214 -6.45 12.34 7.66
N VAL A 215 -6.39 11.76 6.46
CA VAL A 215 -5.27 10.92 6.01
C VAL A 215 -4.39 11.72 5.08
N GLN A 216 -3.07 11.67 5.28
CA GLN A 216 -2.08 12.32 4.42
C GLN A 216 -0.78 11.53 4.39
N PHE A 217 0.07 11.78 3.40
CA PHE A 217 1.47 11.38 3.48
C PHE A 217 2.25 12.32 4.40
N ALA A 218 3.16 11.77 5.19
CA ALA A 218 4.13 12.52 5.95
C ALA A 218 4.96 13.37 4.97
N PRO A 219 5.25 14.64 5.30
CA PRO A 219 6.06 15.49 4.45
C PRO A 219 7.44 14.82 4.24
N GLN A 220 7.80 14.61 2.98
CA GLN A 220 9.13 14.10 2.61
C GLN A 220 10.15 15.20 2.93
N ILE A 221 11.03 14.98 3.92
CA ILE A 221 12.17 15.87 4.16
C ILE A 221 13.22 15.57 3.10
N GLU A 222 13.28 16.38 2.05
CA GLU A 222 14.38 16.33 1.09
C GLU A 222 15.62 16.98 1.72
N ILE A 223 16.57 16.16 2.17
CA ILE A 223 17.89 16.66 2.59
C ILE A 223 18.66 17.01 1.32
N ILE A 224 18.59 18.28 0.92
CA ILE A 224 19.47 18.82 -0.12
C ILE A 224 20.89 18.86 0.46
N LEU A 225 21.70 17.85 0.14
CA LEU A 225 23.12 17.87 0.47
C LEU A 225 23.77 19.05 -0.29
N PRO A 226 24.56 19.90 0.38
CA PRO A 226 25.21 21.02 -0.29
C PRO A 226 26.15 20.48 -1.37
N VAL A 227 25.95 20.94 -2.61
CA VAL A 227 26.91 20.73 -3.70
C VAL A 227 28.23 21.37 -3.28
N LYS A 228 29.27 20.55 -3.10
CA LYS A 228 30.64 21.08 -2.96
C LYS A 228 30.96 21.83 -4.26
N LYS A 229 31.13 23.15 -4.15
CA LYS A 229 31.68 23.99 -5.22
C LYS A 229 33.14 23.63 -5.47
#